data_AF-A0A249T4L0-F1
#
_entry.id   AF-A0A249T4L0-F1
#
_cell.length_a   1.000
_cell.length_b   1.000
_cell.length_c   1.000
_cell.angle_alpha   90.00
_cell.angle_beta   90.00
_cell.angle_gamma   90.00
#
_symmetry.space_group_name_H-M   'P 1'
#
loop_
_entity.id
_entity.type
_entity.pdbx_description
1 polymer ?
#
loop_
_entity_poly.entity_id
_entity_poly.type
_entity_poly.pdbx_seq_one_letter_code
_entity_poly.pdbx_strand_id
1 'polypeptide(L)'
;MQRINTIYWFALLLVLMTGCTKVDYTTVDDPAYLRVFNDFNYGFSLDEKDKKLPFLCMLIDPVFDKDGKPTGGKIVGDFLDIRDYYAPPYPSHIGTSTSVNNPEYPGKEDVLVGPILNGYDLSSWAQIPSGTHRFLFLYRPKNSVPYFQLEKALQGEVMLDTTVTLTSHEVYTMHLLQKDYVTKENGVLLRQETFHKQSFSDSLVYVNFYNYSAKGFLESPDNIKPKIARMASFNNGVRDKMDIFLFLYPDQRAITQSSDYRSNPLPGYNGRYLASVERNNSSDAVAPYFNFPLFANRADNGVVTYSWQTFEFFVPGMNPVNNTYLDENTLGNWATLDCVNNGIQRPWLSRGATLPNMLVNIHAGKDNPRSFATINTVEVINGGVYLMTIQRKYPKPIY
;
A
#
# COMPACT_ATOMS: atom_id res chain seq x y z
N MET A 1 44.88 -51.93 14.89
CA MET A 1 44.70 -50.50 15.20
C MET A 1 43.91 -49.73 14.13
N GLN A 2 44.05 -49.99 12.83
CA GLN A 2 43.30 -49.27 11.77
C GLN A 2 41.76 -49.37 11.87
N ARG A 3 41.20 -50.55 12.20
CA ARG A 3 39.73 -50.75 12.29
C ARG A 3 39.05 -49.98 13.42
N ILE A 4 39.78 -49.63 14.47
CA ILE A 4 39.23 -48.89 15.62
C ILE A 4 39.07 -47.41 15.27
N ASN A 5 40.01 -46.83 14.51
CA ASN A 5 39.90 -45.44 14.04
C ASN A 5 38.74 -45.23 13.05
N THR A 6 38.43 -46.22 12.21
CA THR A 6 37.31 -46.12 11.26
C THR A 6 35.95 -46.07 11.98
N ILE A 7 35.81 -46.79 13.09
CA ILE A 7 34.58 -46.80 13.91
C ILE A 7 34.42 -45.46 14.63
N TYR A 8 35.49 -44.87 15.15
CA TYR A 8 35.44 -43.54 15.78
C TYR A 8 35.09 -42.43 14.78
N TRP A 9 35.62 -42.48 13.56
CA TRP A 9 35.26 -41.54 12.50
C TRP A 9 33.79 -41.68 12.05
N PHE A 10 33.27 -42.91 11.96
CA PHE A 10 31.87 -43.14 11.63
C PHE A 10 30.91 -42.69 12.74
N ALA A 11 31.28 -42.90 14.01
CA ALA A 11 30.53 -42.43 15.16
C ALA A 11 30.51 -40.89 15.26
N LEU A 12 31.63 -40.22 14.95
CA LEU A 12 31.72 -38.76 14.92
C LEU A 12 30.83 -38.17 13.79
N LEU A 13 30.79 -38.81 12.62
CA LEU A 13 29.95 -38.42 11.50
C LEU A 13 28.45 -38.59 11.78
N LEU A 14 28.07 -39.63 12.53
CA LEU A 14 26.70 -39.84 12.99
C LEU A 14 26.24 -38.79 14.00
N VAL A 15 27.13 -38.34 14.90
CA VAL A 15 26.82 -37.25 15.86
C VAL A 15 26.62 -35.92 15.12
N LEU A 16 27.42 -35.63 14.09
CA LEU A 16 27.29 -34.40 13.29
C LEU A 16 26.00 -34.34 12.44
N MET A 17 25.33 -35.47 12.20
CA MET A 17 24.06 -35.53 11.46
C MET A 17 22.80 -35.47 12.36
N THR A 18 22.96 -35.41 13.69
CA THR A 18 21.83 -35.31 14.65
C THR A 18 21.43 -33.88 15.00
N GLY A 19 22.03 -32.88 14.34
CA GLY A 19 21.59 -31.48 14.39
C GLY A 19 20.27 -31.27 13.63
N CYS A 20 19.19 -31.92 14.04
CA CYS A 20 17.84 -31.47 13.69
C CYS A 20 17.67 -30.10 14.35
N THR A 21 17.80 -29.02 13.58
CA THR A 21 17.30 -27.71 13.97
C THR A 21 15.80 -27.87 14.18
N LYS A 22 15.38 -27.92 15.45
CA LYS A 22 13.98 -27.72 15.80
C LYS A 22 13.63 -26.34 15.29
N VAL A 23 12.94 -26.28 14.16
CA VAL A 23 12.30 -25.05 13.71
C VAL A 23 11.15 -24.86 14.70
N ASP A 24 11.41 -24.08 15.75
CA ASP A 24 10.33 -23.56 16.57
C ASP A 24 9.54 -22.62 15.66
N TYR A 25 8.48 -23.16 15.06
CA TYR A 25 7.48 -22.34 14.40
C TYR A 25 6.88 -21.46 15.49
N THR A 26 7.24 -20.18 15.49
CA THR A 26 6.51 -19.21 16.28
C THR A 26 5.07 -19.24 15.78
N THR A 27 4.12 -19.50 16.68
CA THR A 27 2.69 -19.44 16.38
C THR A 27 2.07 -18.35 17.23
N VAL A 28 1.15 -17.59 16.63
CA VAL A 28 0.26 -16.69 17.36
C VAL A 28 -1.07 -17.42 17.42
N ASP A 29 -1.48 -17.88 18.61
CA ASP A 29 -2.65 -18.75 18.75
C ASP A 29 -3.97 -18.05 18.40
N ASP A 30 -4.05 -16.74 18.60
CA ASP A 30 -5.23 -15.93 18.30
C ASP A 30 -4.82 -14.62 17.59
N PRO A 31 -4.48 -14.68 16.29
CA PRO A 31 -3.91 -13.55 15.59
C PRO A 31 -4.99 -12.61 15.04
N ALA A 32 -4.73 -11.32 15.07
CA ALA A 32 -5.22 -10.34 14.11
C ALA A 32 -4.14 -10.11 13.03
N TYR A 33 -4.55 -9.64 11.84
CA TYR A 33 -3.64 -9.42 10.71
C TYR A 33 -3.47 -7.92 10.46
N LEU A 34 -2.24 -7.40 10.55
CA LEU A 34 -1.96 -5.97 10.47
C LEU A 34 -0.97 -5.63 9.35
N ARG A 35 -1.33 -4.66 8.53
CA ARG A 35 -0.42 -3.96 7.61
C ARG A 35 -0.35 -2.49 8.02
N VAL A 36 0.83 -1.88 8.04
CA VAL A 36 1.03 -0.50 8.48
C VAL A 36 1.72 0.32 7.40
N PHE A 37 1.16 1.48 7.08
CA PHE A 37 1.71 2.47 6.17
C PHE A 37 2.09 3.74 6.91
N ASN A 38 3.25 4.29 6.54
CA ASN A 38 3.65 5.64 6.91
C ASN A 38 3.31 6.59 5.76
N ASP A 39 2.22 7.34 5.91
CA ASP A 39 1.64 8.23 4.89
C ASP A 39 2.11 9.69 5.04
N PHE A 40 3.19 9.94 5.78
CA PHE A 40 3.71 11.30 5.99
C PHE A 40 4.48 11.79 4.76
N ASN A 41 3.78 12.57 3.94
CA ASN A 41 4.33 13.18 2.73
C ASN A 41 4.80 14.60 3.01
N TYR A 42 5.84 14.79 3.83
CA TYR A 42 6.38 16.14 4.03
C TYR A 42 7.27 16.55 2.85
N GLY A 43 6.99 17.72 2.28
CA GLY A 43 7.96 18.38 1.40
C GLY A 43 9.14 18.86 2.24
N PHE A 44 10.34 18.81 1.69
CA PHE A 44 11.50 19.47 2.30
C PHE A 44 11.81 20.71 1.48
N SER A 45 11.49 21.89 2.00
CA SER A 45 12.06 23.14 1.50
C SER A 45 13.33 23.49 2.29
N LEU A 46 14.16 24.39 1.76
CA LEU A 46 15.37 24.87 2.46
C LEU A 46 15.04 25.51 3.81
N ASP A 47 13.84 26.06 3.95
CA ASP A 47 13.33 26.68 5.18
C ASP A 47 12.93 25.62 6.25
N GLU A 48 12.89 24.34 5.87
CA GLU A 48 12.42 23.22 6.69
C GLU A 48 13.55 22.23 7.04
N LYS A 49 14.82 22.67 6.95
CA LYS A 49 16.01 21.85 7.24
C LYS A 49 16.01 21.19 8.62
N ASP A 50 15.30 21.77 9.58
CA ASP A 50 15.22 21.29 10.96
C ASP A 50 14.02 20.33 11.18
N LYS A 51 13.17 20.12 10.17
CA LYS A 51 12.06 19.17 10.24
C LYS A 51 12.60 17.74 10.25
N LYS A 52 12.04 16.94 11.15
CA LYS A 52 12.35 15.51 11.25
C LYS A 52 11.87 14.79 10.00
N LEU A 53 12.73 13.91 9.48
CA LEU A 53 12.35 12.99 8.42
C LEU A 53 11.27 12.05 8.97
N PRO A 54 10.19 11.77 8.22
CA PRO A 54 9.20 10.76 8.58
C PRO A 54 9.77 9.36 8.34
N PHE A 55 10.81 9.02 9.09
CA PHE A 55 11.47 7.72 9.11
C PHE A 55 11.39 7.18 10.54
N LEU A 56 10.70 6.07 10.71
CA LEU A 56 10.13 5.70 12.00
C LEU A 56 10.58 4.31 12.47
N CYS A 57 10.55 4.14 13.78
CA CYS A 57 10.53 2.83 14.44
C CYS A 57 9.16 2.67 15.13
N MET A 58 8.49 1.56 14.87
CA MET A 58 7.23 1.15 15.50
C MET A 58 7.53 0.13 16.59
N LEU A 59 6.99 0.37 17.79
CA LEU A 59 6.97 -0.59 18.89
C LEU A 59 5.53 -0.95 19.22
N ILE A 60 5.24 -2.24 19.33
CA ILE A 60 3.96 -2.74 19.85
C ILE A 60 4.22 -3.33 21.24
N ASP A 61 3.41 -2.91 22.20
CA ASP A 61 3.58 -3.18 23.63
C ASP A 61 5.01 -2.80 24.10
N PRO A 62 5.38 -1.50 24.05
CA PRO A 62 6.72 -1.04 24.40
C PRO A 62 7.06 -1.30 25.87
N VAL A 63 8.33 -1.62 26.13
CA VAL A 63 8.92 -1.72 27.46
C VAL A 63 9.77 -0.49 27.71
N PHE A 64 9.64 0.10 28.89
CA PHE A 64 10.37 1.31 29.28
C PHE A 64 11.35 1.04 30.42
N ASP A 65 12.46 1.75 30.43
CA ASP A 65 13.33 1.81 31.61
C ASP A 65 12.76 2.75 32.69
N LYS A 66 13.47 2.81 33.81
CA LYS A 66 13.16 3.69 34.96
C LYS A 66 13.10 5.18 34.61
N ASP A 67 13.74 5.58 33.50
CA ASP A 67 13.83 6.97 33.04
C ASP A 67 12.74 7.27 31.99
N GLY A 68 11.82 6.32 31.75
CA GLY A 68 10.73 6.44 30.79
C GLY A 68 11.17 6.32 29.33
N LYS A 69 12.37 5.81 29.06
CA LYS A 69 12.84 5.59 27.68
C LYS A 69 12.50 4.19 27.20
N PRO A 70 12.04 4.03 25.94
CA PRO A 70 11.77 2.72 25.39
C PRO A 70 13.06 1.91 25.28
N THR A 71 13.06 0.68 25.79
CA THR A 71 14.18 -0.28 25.71
C THR A 71 13.87 -1.47 24.82
N GLY A 72 12.61 -1.63 24.42
CA GLY A 72 12.14 -2.71 23.56
C GLY A 72 10.64 -2.61 23.33
N GLY A 73 10.10 -3.64 22.68
CA GLY A 73 8.66 -3.91 22.57
C GLY A 73 8.47 -5.40 22.31
N LYS A 74 7.25 -5.91 22.44
CA LYS A 74 6.96 -7.29 22.05
C LYS A 74 7.16 -7.50 20.55
N ILE A 75 6.83 -6.48 19.77
CA ILE A 75 7.09 -6.43 18.33
C ILE A 75 7.80 -5.11 18.03
N VAL A 76 8.82 -5.18 17.20
CA VAL A 76 9.61 -4.03 16.75
C VAL A 76 9.56 -4.03 15.22
N GLY A 77 8.87 -3.04 14.65
CA GLY A 77 8.92 -2.76 13.22
C GLY A 77 9.87 -1.58 12.98
N ASP A 78 11.06 -1.84 12.46
CA ASP A 78 12.11 -0.81 12.33
C ASP A 78 12.26 -0.35 10.88
N PHE A 79 12.91 0.81 10.69
CA PHE A 79 13.18 1.39 9.37
C PHE A 79 11.91 1.68 8.54
N LEU A 80 10.77 1.97 9.18
CA LEU A 80 9.51 2.30 8.51
C LEU A 80 9.65 3.65 7.78
N ASP A 81 9.90 3.58 6.47
CA ASP A 81 10.03 4.71 5.57
C ASP A 81 8.65 5.18 5.09
N ILE A 82 8.62 6.29 4.38
CA ILE A 82 7.40 6.72 3.70
C ILE A 82 6.94 5.64 2.73
N ARG A 83 5.63 5.46 2.62
CA ARG A 83 5.05 4.44 1.74
C ARG A 83 5.39 4.67 0.28
N ASP A 84 5.45 3.57 -0.46
CA ASP A 84 5.45 3.60 -1.92
C ASP A 84 4.04 3.89 -2.47
N TYR A 85 3.98 4.45 -3.68
CA TYR A 85 2.73 4.74 -4.39
C TYR A 85 1.92 3.50 -4.73
N TYR A 86 2.58 2.34 -4.77
CA TYR A 86 1.95 1.06 -5.07
C TYR A 86 2.36 0.03 -4.03
N ALA A 87 1.36 -0.52 -3.35
CA ALA A 87 1.46 -1.63 -2.43
C ALA A 87 1.00 -2.91 -3.17
N PRO A 88 1.94 -3.74 -3.67
CA PRO A 88 1.58 -4.92 -4.43
C PRO A 88 0.89 -5.99 -3.57
N PRO A 89 0.24 -6.98 -4.23
CA PRO A 89 -0.48 -8.04 -3.53
C PRO A 89 0.39 -9.10 -2.86
N TYR A 90 1.69 -9.13 -3.18
CA TYR A 90 2.67 -10.03 -2.58
C TYR A 90 3.80 -9.20 -1.99
N PRO A 91 4.50 -9.69 -0.94
CA PRO A 91 5.68 -9.03 -0.40
C PRO A 91 6.76 -8.92 -1.49
N SER A 92 6.87 -7.76 -2.13
CA SER A 92 7.80 -7.55 -3.24
C SER A 92 9.25 -7.40 -2.80
N HIS A 93 9.50 -7.29 -1.50
CA HIS A 93 10.78 -6.88 -0.96
C HIS A 93 11.51 -7.95 -0.14
N ILE A 94 10.83 -9.03 0.27
CA ILE A 94 11.44 -10.12 1.03
C ILE A 94 12.40 -10.89 0.10
N GLY A 95 13.68 -10.95 0.47
CA GLY A 95 14.72 -11.70 -0.26
C GLY A 95 15.18 -11.08 -1.59
N THR A 96 14.65 -9.93 -1.99
CA THR A 96 14.96 -9.27 -3.28
C THR A 96 15.54 -7.86 -3.13
N SER A 97 15.37 -7.20 -1.97
CA SER A 97 15.86 -5.85 -1.71
C SER A 97 17.06 -5.85 -0.77
N THR A 98 18.08 -5.04 -1.09
CA THR A 98 19.26 -4.82 -0.24
C THR A 98 19.13 -3.60 0.69
N SER A 99 18.04 -2.84 0.56
CA SER A 99 17.79 -1.64 1.38
C SER A 99 17.01 -2.01 2.64
N VAL A 100 17.43 -1.45 3.78
CA VAL A 100 16.74 -1.57 5.08
C VAL A 100 15.42 -0.80 5.12
N ASN A 101 15.23 0.20 4.25
CA ASN A 101 14.05 1.06 4.27
C ASN A 101 12.80 0.25 3.95
N ASN A 102 11.82 0.27 4.84
CA ASN A 102 10.62 -0.51 4.74
C ASN A 102 9.43 0.41 4.43
N PRO A 103 8.87 0.41 3.19
CA PRO A 103 7.78 1.32 2.83
C PRO A 103 6.46 0.97 3.54
N GLU A 104 6.38 -0.21 4.14
CA GLU A 104 5.22 -0.70 4.88
C GLU A 104 5.67 -1.78 5.87
N TYR A 105 4.93 -2.00 6.94
CA TYR A 105 5.10 -3.16 7.81
C TYR A 105 4.01 -4.21 7.49
N PRO A 106 4.31 -5.51 7.40
CA PRO A 106 5.63 -6.13 7.61
C PRO A 106 6.62 -5.84 6.47
N GLY A 107 6.15 -5.69 5.23
CA GLY A 107 6.98 -5.33 4.07
C GLY A 107 8.20 -6.24 3.89
N LYS A 108 9.37 -5.77 4.35
CA LYS A 108 10.67 -6.44 4.29
C LYS A 108 11.01 -7.30 5.51
N GLU A 109 10.26 -7.18 6.58
CA GLU A 109 10.60 -7.82 7.85
C GLU A 109 10.28 -9.31 7.84
N ASP A 110 11.19 -10.08 8.44
CA ASP A 110 11.02 -11.52 8.66
C ASP A 110 10.17 -11.73 9.92
N VAL A 111 8.86 -11.65 9.75
CA VAL A 111 7.86 -11.85 10.80
C VAL A 111 6.83 -12.88 10.36
N LEU A 112 6.06 -13.39 11.31
CA LEU A 112 4.91 -14.23 10.98
C LEU A 112 3.89 -13.42 10.20
N VAL A 113 3.55 -13.88 9.00
CA VAL A 113 2.57 -13.24 8.12
C VAL A 113 1.26 -14.01 8.08
N GLY A 114 0.19 -13.34 7.64
CA GLY A 114 -1.13 -13.91 7.56
C GLY A 114 -1.19 -15.10 6.59
N PRO A 115 -2.07 -16.08 6.87
CA PRO A 115 -2.29 -17.22 5.97
C PRO A 115 -3.14 -16.80 4.77
N ILE A 116 -3.49 -17.77 3.92
CA ILE A 116 -4.60 -17.58 2.99
C ILE A 116 -5.91 -17.57 3.78
N LEU A 117 -6.62 -16.44 3.77
CA LEU A 117 -7.91 -16.27 4.44
C LEU A 117 -9.00 -16.11 3.39
N ASN A 118 -9.96 -17.03 3.33
CA ASN A 118 -11.09 -17.01 2.37
C ASN A 118 -10.65 -16.82 0.90
N GLY A 119 -9.49 -17.35 0.53
CA GLY A 119 -8.93 -17.28 -0.82
C GLY A 119 -8.08 -16.03 -1.10
N TYR A 120 -7.92 -15.13 -0.13
CA TYR A 120 -7.02 -13.98 -0.20
C TYR A 120 -5.68 -14.31 0.42
N ASP A 121 -4.61 -13.90 -0.25
CA ASP A 121 -3.25 -14.01 0.27
C ASP A 121 -2.98 -12.86 1.25
N LEU A 122 -2.78 -13.17 2.54
CA LEU A 122 -2.46 -12.20 3.57
C LEU A 122 -0.96 -12.16 3.92
N SER A 123 -0.09 -12.64 3.03
CA SER A 123 1.37 -12.60 3.25
C SER A 123 1.95 -11.18 3.40
N SER A 124 1.22 -10.14 2.99
CA SER A 124 1.55 -8.74 3.24
C SER A 124 0.97 -8.17 4.55
N TRP A 125 0.40 -9.00 5.43
CA TRP A 125 -0.07 -8.61 6.75
C TRP A 125 0.67 -9.43 7.82
N ALA A 126 1.17 -8.78 8.86
CA ALA A 126 1.79 -9.45 9.99
C ALA A 126 0.73 -10.05 10.93
N GLN A 127 1.03 -11.18 11.55
CA GLN A 127 0.24 -11.72 12.65
C GLN A 127 0.60 -10.99 13.94
N ILE A 128 -0.39 -10.33 14.54
CA ILE A 128 -0.29 -9.66 15.83
C ILE A 128 -1.26 -10.37 16.78
N PRO A 129 -0.92 -10.62 18.05
CA PRO A 129 -1.90 -11.12 19.01
C PRO A 129 -3.17 -10.25 19.00
N SER A 130 -4.33 -10.85 19.19
CA SER A 130 -5.57 -10.11 19.40
C SER A 130 -5.57 -9.41 20.77
N GLY A 131 -6.39 -8.37 20.90
CA GLY A 131 -6.55 -7.60 22.14
C GLY A 131 -6.15 -6.14 22.01
N THR A 132 -5.99 -5.49 23.15
CA THR A 132 -5.63 -4.07 23.23
C THR A 132 -4.11 -3.93 23.32
N HIS A 133 -3.54 -3.19 22.38
CA HIS A 133 -2.09 -3.00 22.25
C HIS A 133 -1.73 -1.53 22.24
N ARG A 134 -0.62 -1.20 22.89
CA ARG A 134 -0.02 0.14 22.83
C ARG A 134 0.96 0.19 21.66
N PHE A 135 0.76 1.14 20.76
CA PHE A 135 1.63 1.42 19.63
C PHE A 135 2.40 2.70 19.91
N LEU A 136 3.73 2.61 19.86
CA LEU A 136 4.63 3.74 19.98
C LEU A 136 5.43 3.89 18.69
N PHE A 137 5.26 5.01 18.01
CA PHE A 137 6.03 5.38 16.83
C PHE A 137 7.06 6.43 17.21
N LEU A 138 8.31 6.13 16.93
CA LEU A 138 9.46 6.93 17.30
C LEU A 138 10.15 7.45 16.04
N TYR A 139 10.55 8.72 16.04
CA TYR A 139 11.44 9.23 15.01
C TYR A 139 12.81 8.56 15.14
N ARG A 140 13.44 8.33 13.98
CA ARG A 140 14.81 7.84 13.91
C ARG A 140 15.58 8.49 12.76
N PRO A 141 16.91 8.62 12.87
CA PRO A 141 17.74 9.06 11.75
C PRO A 141 17.69 8.06 10.60
N LYS A 142 17.79 8.56 9.37
CA LYS A 142 17.87 7.75 8.15
C LYS A 142 19.27 7.18 8.00
N ASN A 143 19.47 5.99 8.56
CA ASN A 143 20.70 5.20 8.50
C ASN A 143 20.37 3.70 8.55
N SER A 144 21.38 2.83 8.55
CA SER A 144 21.23 1.37 8.60
C SER A 144 21.39 0.75 9.99
N VAL A 145 21.53 1.57 11.04
CA VAL A 145 21.75 1.08 12.42
C VAL A 145 20.39 0.75 13.04
N PRO A 146 20.16 -0.46 13.58
CA PRO A 146 18.91 -0.80 14.28
C PRO A 146 18.59 0.18 15.42
N TYR A 147 17.31 0.48 15.65
CA TYR A 147 16.89 1.53 16.56
C TYR A 147 17.52 1.46 17.95
N PHE A 148 17.46 0.29 18.59
CA PHE A 148 18.00 0.09 19.93
C PHE A 148 19.54 0.03 20.00
N GLN A 149 20.21 0.01 18.85
CA GLN A 149 21.67 0.13 18.72
C GLN A 149 22.13 1.56 18.43
N LEU A 150 21.19 2.50 18.20
CA LEU A 150 21.52 3.92 18.05
C LEU A 150 22.12 4.49 19.34
N GLU A 151 22.86 5.59 19.21
CA GLU A 151 23.27 6.38 20.37
C GLU A 151 22.04 6.83 21.17
N LYS A 152 22.14 6.84 22.50
CA LYS A 152 21.01 7.16 23.40
C LYS A 152 20.42 8.56 23.18
N ALA A 153 21.15 9.48 22.56
CA ALA A 153 20.67 10.81 22.19
C ALA A 153 19.75 10.80 20.94
N LEU A 154 19.82 9.75 20.13
CA LEU A 154 19.02 9.57 18.92
C LEU A 154 17.80 8.64 19.15
N GLN A 155 17.58 8.23 20.41
CA GLN A 155 16.45 7.40 20.84
C GLN A 155 15.46 8.23 21.68
N GLY A 156 14.18 7.85 21.64
CA GLY A 156 13.12 8.35 22.53
C GLY A 156 12.30 9.53 22.02
N GLU A 157 12.57 10.05 20.81
CA GLU A 157 11.72 11.10 20.23
C GLU A 157 10.43 10.49 19.70
N VAL A 158 9.31 10.74 20.40
CA VAL A 158 8.00 10.19 20.09
C VAL A 158 7.33 10.98 18.97
N MET A 159 6.94 10.29 17.90
CA MET A 159 6.07 10.82 16.86
C MET A 159 4.59 10.66 17.24
N LEU A 160 4.22 9.47 17.71
CA LEU A 160 2.87 9.14 18.12
C LEU A 160 2.88 8.03 19.16
N ASP A 161 2.01 8.14 20.15
CA ASP A 161 1.74 7.11 21.16
C ASP A 161 0.24 6.92 21.22
N THR A 162 -0.22 5.71 20.89
CA THR A 162 -1.65 5.41 20.82
C THR A 162 -1.93 3.99 21.29
N THR A 163 -3.20 3.71 21.57
CA THR A 163 -3.68 2.37 21.91
C THR A 163 -4.76 1.99 20.92
N VAL A 164 -4.68 0.76 20.40
CA VAL A 164 -5.67 0.22 19.47
C VAL A 164 -6.10 -1.15 19.94
N THR A 165 -7.33 -1.55 19.57
CA THR A 165 -7.84 -2.89 19.85
C THR A 165 -7.94 -3.66 18.55
N LEU A 166 -7.30 -4.83 18.50
CA LEU A 166 -7.30 -5.73 17.37
C LEU A 166 -8.20 -6.92 17.70
N THR A 167 -9.23 -7.14 16.89
CA THR A 167 -10.12 -8.28 17.08
C THR A 167 -9.50 -9.51 16.44
N SER A 168 -9.65 -10.64 17.14
CA SER A 168 -9.24 -11.97 16.69
C SER A 168 -9.71 -12.26 15.25
N HIS A 169 -8.79 -12.76 14.43
CA HIS A 169 -8.97 -13.16 13.03
C HIS A 169 -9.46 -12.05 12.08
N GLU A 170 -9.40 -10.78 12.50
CA GLU A 170 -9.72 -9.64 11.64
C GLU A 170 -8.49 -9.09 10.92
N VAL A 171 -8.73 -8.48 9.76
CA VAL A 171 -7.70 -7.88 8.92
C VAL A 171 -7.73 -6.37 9.07
N TYR A 172 -6.57 -5.76 9.25
CA TYR A 172 -6.41 -4.34 9.52
C TYR A 172 -5.37 -3.70 8.60
N THR A 173 -5.68 -2.49 8.14
CA THR A 173 -4.71 -1.59 7.52
C THR A 173 -4.60 -0.34 8.38
N MET A 174 -3.40 -0.05 8.86
CA MET A 174 -3.08 1.11 9.69
C MET A 174 -2.35 2.16 8.88
N HIS A 175 -2.77 3.41 9.06
CA HIS A 175 -2.25 4.58 8.38
C HIS A 175 -1.69 5.56 9.40
N LEU A 176 -0.41 5.87 9.32
CA LEU A 176 0.19 6.99 10.04
C LEU A 176 0.11 8.22 9.14
N LEU A 177 -0.74 9.16 9.50
CA LEU A 177 -1.03 10.30 8.63
C LEU A 177 -1.19 11.60 9.41
N GLN A 178 -1.08 12.70 8.69
CA GLN A 178 -1.36 14.01 9.20
C GLN A 178 -2.87 14.27 9.13
N LYS A 179 -3.50 14.57 10.28
CA LYS A 179 -4.95 14.82 10.39
C LYS A 179 -5.31 16.25 9.98
N ASP A 180 -4.48 17.21 10.36
CA ASP A 180 -4.65 18.63 10.04
C ASP A 180 -3.32 19.23 9.54
N TYR A 181 -3.37 19.80 8.34
CA TYR A 181 -2.20 20.30 7.64
C TYR A 181 -1.65 21.58 8.25
N VAL A 182 -2.51 22.40 8.87
CA VAL A 182 -2.15 23.71 9.40
C VAL A 182 -1.53 23.56 10.78
N THR A 183 -2.19 22.81 11.66
CA THR A 183 -1.73 22.59 13.05
C THR A 183 -0.63 21.55 13.18
N LYS A 184 -0.39 20.76 12.12
CA LYS A 184 0.54 19.62 12.13
C LYS A 184 0.12 18.50 13.08
N GLU A 185 -1.18 18.37 13.33
CA GLU A 185 -1.73 17.24 14.07
C GLU A 185 -1.50 15.92 13.31
N ASN A 186 -0.85 14.97 13.98
CA ASN A 186 -0.57 13.63 13.48
C ASN A 186 -1.50 12.61 14.16
N GLY A 187 -1.80 11.50 13.49
CA GLY A 187 -2.55 10.42 14.12
C GLY A 187 -2.57 9.13 13.33
N VAL A 188 -3.23 8.14 13.93
CA VAL A 188 -3.49 6.84 13.30
C VAL A 188 -4.90 6.82 12.72
N LEU A 189 -5.06 6.19 11.55
CA LEU A 189 -6.33 5.65 11.08
C LEU A 189 -6.16 4.14 10.97
N LEU A 190 -7.01 3.38 11.68
CA LEU A 190 -6.99 1.92 11.65
C LEU A 190 -8.27 1.44 10.98
N ARG A 191 -8.16 0.96 9.75
CA ARG A 191 -9.29 0.45 8.98
C ARG A 191 -9.39 -1.07 9.17
N GLN A 192 -10.54 -1.55 9.63
CA GLN A 192 -10.83 -2.98 9.69
C GLN A 192 -11.35 -3.44 8.33
N GLU A 193 -10.49 -4.09 7.57
CA GLU A 193 -10.76 -4.50 6.20
C GLU A 193 -11.88 -5.54 6.11
N THR A 194 -12.78 -5.40 5.13
CA THR A 194 -13.92 -6.31 4.98
C THR A 194 -13.84 -7.21 3.76
N PHE A 195 -12.82 -7.07 2.90
CA PHE A 195 -12.73 -7.82 1.64
C PHE A 195 -12.75 -9.34 1.85
N HIS A 196 -12.16 -9.82 2.95
CA HIS A 196 -12.08 -11.24 3.27
C HIS A 196 -13.43 -11.85 3.69
N LYS A 197 -14.44 -11.02 3.92
CA LYS A 197 -15.82 -11.42 4.25
C LYS A 197 -16.79 -11.21 3.09
N GLN A 198 -16.33 -10.62 1.99
CA GLN A 198 -17.17 -10.30 0.84
C GLN A 198 -17.00 -11.35 -0.27
N SER A 199 -18.10 -11.61 -0.97
CA SER A 199 -18.13 -12.52 -2.12
C SER A 199 -17.86 -11.73 -3.40
N PHE A 200 -16.60 -11.73 -3.84
CA PHE A 200 -16.19 -11.10 -5.10
C PHE A 200 -16.18 -12.11 -6.26
N SER A 201 -16.70 -11.70 -7.41
CA SER A 201 -16.66 -12.47 -8.66
C SER A 201 -15.29 -12.42 -9.32
N ASP A 202 -14.80 -13.54 -9.85
CA ASP A 202 -13.55 -13.60 -10.64
C ASP A 202 -13.66 -12.93 -12.01
N SER A 203 -14.88 -12.59 -12.45
CA SER A 203 -15.13 -11.87 -13.71
C SER A 203 -15.07 -10.34 -13.57
N LEU A 204 -14.93 -9.83 -12.35
CA LEU A 204 -15.01 -8.41 -12.03
C LEU A 204 -13.79 -7.97 -11.22
N VAL A 205 -13.23 -6.82 -11.58
CA VAL A 205 -12.20 -6.14 -10.80
C VAL A 205 -12.90 -5.19 -9.85
N TYR A 206 -12.44 -5.13 -8.59
CA TYR A 206 -13.05 -4.31 -7.56
C TYR A 206 -12.11 -3.18 -7.14
N VAL A 207 -12.68 -2.04 -6.79
CA VAL A 207 -11.96 -0.88 -6.26
C VAL A 207 -12.82 -0.11 -5.26
N ASN A 208 -12.25 0.31 -4.15
CA ASN A 208 -12.82 1.35 -3.29
C ASN A 208 -11.90 2.58 -3.24
N PHE A 209 -12.47 3.72 -2.82
CA PHE A 209 -11.79 5.01 -2.85
C PHE A 209 -11.87 5.69 -1.50
N TYR A 210 -10.76 6.31 -1.09
CA TYR A 210 -10.68 7.11 0.11
C TYR A 210 -10.00 8.44 -0.18
N ASN A 211 -10.49 9.50 0.46
CA ASN A 211 -9.79 10.76 0.56
C ASN A 211 -9.37 10.95 2.01
N TYR A 212 -8.13 10.60 2.32
CA TYR A 212 -7.51 10.73 3.64
C TYR A 212 -6.68 12.01 3.78
N SER A 213 -6.83 12.95 2.85
CA SER A 213 -6.15 14.24 2.93
C SER A 213 -6.42 14.95 4.26
N ALA A 214 -5.39 15.62 4.76
CA ALA A 214 -5.45 16.42 5.96
C ALA A 214 -6.36 17.63 5.76
N LYS A 215 -7.06 18.03 6.83
CA LYS A 215 -7.80 19.29 6.85
C LYS A 215 -6.85 20.46 6.56
N GLY A 216 -7.26 21.40 5.70
CA GLY A 216 -6.46 22.58 5.37
C GLY A 216 -5.34 22.31 4.36
N PHE A 217 -5.17 21.08 3.86
CA PHE A 217 -4.14 20.78 2.87
C PHE A 217 -4.36 21.57 1.58
N LEU A 218 -5.56 21.46 0.99
CA LEU A 218 -5.88 22.12 -0.28
C LEU A 218 -5.73 23.65 -0.18
N GLU A 219 -6.20 24.23 0.92
CA GLU A 219 -6.21 25.67 1.18
C GLU A 219 -4.83 26.25 1.47
N SER A 220 -3.85 25.41 1.80
CA SER A 220 -2.51 25.86 2.12
C SER A 220 -1.76 26.36 0.88
N PRO A 221 -0.77 27.27 1.04
CA PRO A 221 0.03 27.74 -0.08
C PRO A 221 0.80 26.62 -0.80
N ASP A 222 0.82 26.64 -2.14
CA ASP A 222 1.46 25.59 -2.95
C ASP A 222 2.99 25.49 -2.75
N ASN A 223 3.64 26.56 -2.29
CA ASN A 223 5.09 26.56 -2.01
C ASN A 223 5.49 25.75 -0.77
N ILE A 224 4.54 25.47 0.13
CA ILE A 224 4.77 24.67 1.35
C ILE A 224 4.19 23.26 1.25
N LYS A 225 3.59 22.88 0.12
CA LYS A 225 3.08 21.52 -0.13
C LYS A 225 4.21 20.60 -0.61
N PRO A 226 4.16 19.29 -0.30
CA PRO A 226 5.03 18.32 -0.94
C PRO A 226 4.84 18.37 -2.46
N LYS A 227 5.95 18.40 -3.21
CA LYS A 227 5.91 18.30 -4.66
C LYS A 227 6.24 16.88 -5.07
N ILE A 228 5.24 16.13 -5.52
CA ILE A 228 5.40 14.75 -5.97
C ILE A 228 5.19 14.71 -7.48
N ALA A 229 6.26 14.87 -8.25
CA ALA A 229 6.18 15.05 -9.71
C ALA A 229 5.27 14.02 -10.44
N ARG A 230 5.25 12.77 -9.97
CA ARG A 230 4.42 11.69 -10.54
C ARG A 230 2.91 11.84 -10.27
N MET A 231 2.49 12.64 -9.30
CA MET A 231 1.08 12.80 -8.90
C MET A 231 0.31 13.78 -9.79
N ALA A 232 1.01 14.58 -10.60
CA ALA A 232 0.44 15.49 -11.59
C ALA A 232 -0.74 16.31 -11.01
N SER A 233 -1.95 16.18 -11.55
CA SER A 233 -3.16 16.89 -11.09
C SER A 233 -3.57 16.65 -9.63
N PHE A 234 -3.03 15.62 -8.96
CA PHE A 234 -3.24 15.45 -7.52
C PHE A 234 -2.34 16.33 -6.65
N ASN A 235 -1.20 16.82 -7.14
CA ASN A 235 -0.13 17.43 -6.32
C ASN A 235 -0.62 18.51 -5.35
N ASN A 236 -1.53 19.38 -5.80
CA ASN A 236 -2.01 20.50 -4.99
C ASN A 236 -3.21 20.14 -4.09
N GLY A 237 -3.65 18.89 -4.12
CA GLY A 237 -4.80 18.36 -3.41
C GLY A 237 -6.05 18.28 -4.27
N VAL A 238 -7.04 17.54 -3.78
CA VAL A 238 -8.41 17.50 -4.30
C VAL A 238 -9.37 18.07 -3.28
N ARG A 239 -10.57 18.45 -3.69
CA ARG A 239 -11.61 18.95 -2.79
C ARG A 239 -12.08 17.86 -1.83
N ASP A 240 -12.70 18.31 -0.73
CA ASP A 240 -13.23 17.41 0.28
C ASP A 240 -14.25 16.42 -0.29
N LYS A 241 -15.05 16.83 -1.29
CA LYS A 241 -16.01 15.97 -1.96
C LYS A 241 -15.72 15.90 -3.45
N MET A 242 -15.58 14.68 -3.97
CA MET A 242 -15.31 14.41 -5.38
C MET A 242 -16.21 13.28 -5.89
N ASP A 243 -16.74 13.42 -7.10
CA ASP A 243 -17.32 12.34 -7.88
C ASP A 243 -16.24 11.67 -8.73
N ILE A 244 -16.33 10.35 -8.89
CA ILE A 244 -15.34 9.52 -9.56
C ILE A 244 -15.99 8.88 -10.78
N PHE A 245 -15.37 9.10 -11.94
CA PHE A 245 -15.83 8.57 -13.22
C PHE A 245 -14.79 7.61 -13.78
N LEU A 246 -15.27 6.45 -14.22
CA LEU A 246 -14.47 5.39 -14.81
C LEU A 246 -14.43 5.51 -16.33
N PHE A 247 -13.22 5.46 -16.86
CA PHE A 247 -12.93 5.19 -18.25
C PHE A 247 -12.20 3.86 -18.40
N LEU A 248 -12.62 3.03 -19.36
CA LEU A 248 -11.90 1.81 -19.72
C LEU A 248 -11.41 1.92 -21.16
N TYR A 249 -10.18 1.50 -21.40
CA TYR A 249 -9.55 1.52 -22.71
C TYR A 249 -9.17 0.10 -23.13
N PRO A 250 -9.18 -0.21 -24.45
CA PRO A 250 -9.10 -1.57 -24.94
C PRO A 250 -7.73 -2.24 -24.75
N ASP A 251 -6.63 -1.50 -24.89
CA ASP A 251 -5.29 -2.09 -24.93
C ASP A 251 -4.20 -1.10 -24.47
N GLN A 252 -3.52 -1.42 -23.37
CA GLN A 252 -2.43 -0.61 -22.82
C GLN A 252 -1.13 -0.71 -23.63
N ARG A 253 -0.97 -1.72 -24.48
CA ARG A 253 0.22 -1.91 -25.34
C ARG A 253 0.23 -0.93 -26.51
N ALA A 254 -0.95 -0.42 -26.88
CA ALA A 254 -1.11 0.58 -27.92
C ALA A 254 -0.79 2.00 -27.43
N ILE A 255 -0.56 2.19 -26.12
CA ILE A 255 -0.23 3.50 -25.56
C ILE A 255 1.22 3.82 -25.91
N THR A 256 1.40 4.71 -26.88
CA THR A 256 2.69 5.31 -27.20
C THR A 256 2.76 6.73 -26.62
N GLN A 257 3.95 7.33 -26.65
CA GLN A 257 4.11 8.76 -26.38
C GLN A 257 3.47 9.65 -27.46
N SER A 258 2.61 9.15 -28.34
CA SER A 258 1.93 9.96 -29.36
C SER A 258 0.48 9.56 -29.62
N SER A 259 -0.03 8.54 -28.93
CA SER A 259 -1.38 8.05 -29.10
C SER A 259 -2.39 8.90 -28.31
N ASP A 260 -3.38 9.49 -28.99
CA ASP A 260 -4.55 10.07 -28.33
C ASP A 260 -5.52 8.96 -27.88
N TYR A 261 -5.21 8.37 -26.73
CA TYR A 261 -6.02 7.30 -26.14
C TYR A 261 -7.42 7.77 -25.73
N ARG A 262 -7.59 9.07 -25.42
CA ARG A 262 -8.85 9.64 -24.90
C ARG A 262 -9.98 9.58 -25.92
N SER A 263 -9.64 9.50 -27.20
CA SER A 263 -10.61 9.35 -28.29
C SER A 263 -11.22 7.95 -28.40
N ASN A 264 -10.68 6.95 -27.70
CA ASN A 264 -11.05 5.54 -27.89
C ASN A 264 -11.38 4.77 -26.59
N PRO A 265 -12.27 5.28 -25.72
CA PRO A 265 -12.79 4.50 -24.60
C PRO A 265 -13.69 3.37 -25.09
N LEU A 266 -13.74 2.27 -24.33
CA LEU A 266 -14.65 1.16 -24.58
C LEU A 266 -16.12 1.62 -24.48
N PRO A 267 -17.02 1.12 -25.34
CA PRO A 267 -18.44 1.46 -25.27
C PRO A 267 -19.05 1.24 -23.87
N GLY A 268 -19.72 2.26 -23.33
CA GLY A 268 -20.31 2.23 -21.98
C GLY A 268 -19.34 2.59 -20.84
N TYR A 269 -18.07 2.84 -21.16
CA TYR A 269 -17.02 3.24 -20.21
C TYR A 269 -16.32 4.53 -20.66
N ASN A 270 -17.09 5.49 -21.16
CA ASN A 270 -16.62 6.84 -21.48
C ASN A 270 -17.15 7.80 -20.40
N GLY A 271 -16.47 7.88 -19.26
CA GLY A 271 -16.90 8.71 -18.12
C GLY A 271 -18.10 8.14 -17.38
N ARG A 272 -18.09 6.83 -17.10
CA ARG A 272 -19.16 6.18 -16.32
C ARG A 272 -19.04 6.58 -14.86
N TYR A 273 -20.07 7.21 -14.29
CA TYR A 273 -20.10 7.48 -12.85
C TYR A 273 -19.95 6.19 -12.04
N LEU A 274 -19.02 6.22 -11.08
CA LEU A 274 -18.68 5.07 -10.25
C LEU A 274 -19.02 5.33 -8.79
N ALA A 275 -18.57 6.45 -8.22
CA ALA A 275 -18.67 6.73 -6.79
C ALA A 275 -18.63 8.23 -6.49
N SER A 276 -19.01 8.61 -5.26
CA SER A 276 -18.57 9.87 -4.62
C SER A 276 -17.68 9.52 -3.45
N VAL A 277 -16.63 10.31 -3.23
CA VAL A 277 -15.75 10.22 -2.07
C VAL A 277 -15.81 11.52 -1.28
N GLU A 278 -15.83 11.39 0.04
CA GLU A 278 -15.76 12.52 0.98
C GLU A 278 -14.48 12.39 1.83
N ARG A 279 -13.84 13.52 2.14
CA ARG A 279 -12.63 13.57 2.95
C ARG A 279 -12.93 13.04 4.34
N ASN A 280 -12.27 11.95 4.69
CA ASN A 280 -12.46 11.30 5.96
C ASN A 280 -11.19 10.60 6.43
N ASN A 281 -10.39 11.30 7.21
CA ASN A 281 -9.19 10.77 7.83
C ASN A 281 -9.41 10.42 9.31
N SER A 282 -10.66 10.17 9.74
CA SER A 282 -10.99 9.92 11.16
C SER A 282 -11.80 8.66 11.40
N SER A 283 -12.56 8.20 10.41
CA SER A 283 -13.36 6.98 10.48
C SER A 283 -12.55 5.74 10.11
N ASP A 284 -12.86 4.63 10.76
CA ASP A 284 -12.38 3.28 10.45
C ASP A 284 -13.27 2.56 9.41
N ALA A 285 -14.37 3.18 8.99
CA ALA A 285 -15.34 2.58 8.09
C ALA A 285 -14.74 2.26 6.70
N VAL A 286 -15.00 1.04 6.23
CA VAL A 286 -14.62 0.60 4.89
C VAL A 286 -15.57 1.19 3.84
N ALA A 287 -15.02 1.90 2.86
CA ALA A 287 -15.75 2.40 1.72
C ALA A 287 -16.25 1.25 0.84
N PRO A 288 -17.44 1.38 0.20
CA PRO A 288 -17.98 0.36 -0.68
C PRO A 288 -17.04 0.03 -1.84
N TYR A 289 -17.04 -1.24 -2.24
CA TYR A 289 -16.34 -1.68 -3.45
C TYR A 289 -17.21 -1.49 -4.68
N PHE A 290 -16.66 -0.78 -5.66
CA PHE A 290 -17.20 -0.64 -7.00
C PHE A 290 -16.47 -1.57 -7.95
N ASN A 291 -17.05 -1.83 -9.12
CA ASN A 291 -16.47 -2.84 -10.02
C ASN A 291 -16.59 -2.51 -11.50
N PHE A 292 -15.76 -3.19 -12.27
CA PHE A 292 -15.81 -3.25 -13.72
C PHE A 292 -15.38 -4.64 -14.23
N PRO A 293 -15.77 -5.05 -15.44
CA PRO A 293 -15.42 -6.36 -15.98
C PRO A 293 -13.92 -6.53 -16.20
N LEU A 294 -13.40 -7.71 -15.83
CA LEU A 294 -12.03 -8.12 -16.17
C LEU A 294 -11.84 -8.11 -17.70
N PHE A 295 -12.78 -8.71 -18.43
CA PHE A 295 -12.78 -8.74 -19.90
C PHE A 295 -13.84 -7.76 -20.44
N ALA A 296 -13.54 -6.47 -20.37
CA ALA A 296 -14.46 -5.43 -20.84
C ALA A 296 -14.45 -5.25 -22.36
N ASN A 297 -13.35 -5.61 -23.03
CA ASN A 297 -13.21 -5.49 -24.47
C ASN A 297 -13.77 -6.74 -25.16
N ARG A 298 -14.69 -6.57 -26.11
CA ARG A 298 -15.29 -7.70 -26.86
C ARG A 298 -14.27 -8.47 -27.70
N ALA A 299 -13.13 -7.87 -28.01
CA ALA A 299 -12.03 -8.54 -28.71
C ALA A 299 -11.19 -9.45 -27.80
N ASP A 300 -11.39 -9.40 -26.48
CA ASP A 300 -10.66 -10.26 -25.54
C ASP A 300 -11.12 -11.72 -25.67
N ASN A 301 -10.18 -12.66 -25.54
CA ASN A 301 -10.43 -14.09 -25.70
C ASN A 301 -10.87 -14.79 -24.40
N GLY A 302 -11.11 -14.04 -23.32
CA GLY A 302 -11.44 -14.57 -22.00
C GLY A 302 -10.27 -15.22 -21.24
N VAL A 303 -9.05 -15.18 -21.79
CA VAL A 303 -7.82 -15.69 -21.16
C VAL A 303 -6.91 -14.53 -20.77
N VAL A 304 -6.65 -13.62 -21.70
CA VAL A 304 -5.80 -12.45 -21.50
C VAL A 304 -6.51 -11.19 -21.99
N THR A 305 -6.33 -10.11 -21.25
CA THR A 305 -6.70 -8.76 -21.63
C THR A 305 -5.57 -7.80 -21.32
N TYR A 306 -5.54 -6.71 -22.06
CA TYR A 306 -4.64 -5.58 -21.84
C TYR A 306 -5.44 -4.30 -21.63
N SER A 307 -6.74 -4.43 -21.31
CA SER A 307 -7.54 -3.27 -20.97
C SER A 307 -6.97 -2.56 -19.74
N TRP A 308 -7.21 -1.25 -19.66
CA TRP A 308 -6.65 -0.41 -18.61
C TRP A 308 -7.64 0.69 -18.23
N GLN A 309 -7.40 1.31 -17.08
CA GLN A 309 -8.39 2.17 -16.43
C GLN A 309 -7.86 3.58 -16.25
N THR A 310 -8.75 4.55 -16.46
CA THR A 310 -8.57 5.91 -15.93
C THR A 310 -9.74 6.24 -15.01
N PHE A 311 -9.42 6.80 -13.85
CA PHE A 311 -10.37 7.36 -12.92
C PHE A 311 -10.24 8.88 -12.92
N GLU A 312 -11.28 9.58 -13.33
CA GLU A 312 -11.34 11.04 -13.22
C GLU A 312 -12.14 11.44 -11.99
N PHE A 313 -11.51 12.25 -11.14
CA PHE A 313 -12.10 12.84 -9.95
C PHE A 313 -12.55 14.24 -10.33
N PHE A 314 -13.83 14.56 -10.14
CA PHE A 314 -14.39 15.89 -10.34
C PHE A 314 -15.11 16.38 -9.10
N VAL A 315 -15.17 17.69 -8.91
CA VAL A 315 -16.18 18.24 -7.99
C VAL A 315 -17.58 17.88 -8.47
N PRO A 316 -18.53 17.63 -7.55
CA PRO A 316 -19.89 17.26 -7.92
C PRO A 316 -20.54 18.24 -8.89
N GLY A 317 -21.23 17.71 -9.90
CA GLY A 317 -21.95 18.48 -10.91
C GLY A 317 -21.17 18.79 -12.19
N MET A 318 -19.90 18.37 -12.31
CA MET A 318 -19.15 18.46 -13.57
C MET A 318 -19.37 17.23 -14.46
N ASN A 319 -19.33 17.44 -15.77
CA ASN A 319 -19.42 16.38 -16.77
C ASN A 319 -18.01 15.93 -17.21
N PRO A 320 -17.63 14.66 -17.03
CA PRO A 320 -16.29 14.17 -17.35
C PRO A 320 -15.96 14.22 -18.86
N VAL A 321 -16.97 14.17 -19.74
CA VAL A 321 -16.75 14.18 -21.20
C VAL A 321 -16.44 15.60 -21.72
N ASN A 322 -16.78 16.63 -20.95
CA ASN A 322 -16.54 18.04 -21.29
C ASN A 322 -15.49 18.66 -20.36
N ASN A 323 -14.43 17.91 -20.05
CA ASN A 323 -13.35 18.40 -19.20
C ASN A 323 -12.61 19.58 -19.85
N THR A 324 -12.69 20.76 -19.23
CA THR A 324 -12.03 21.99 -19.70
C THR A 324 -10.67 22.24 -19.07
N TYR A 325 -10.20 21.38 -18.16
CA TYR A 325 -8.90 21.54 -17.52
C TYR A 325 -7.77 21.14 -18.47
N LEU A 326 -6.95 22.12 -18.85
CA LEU A 326 -5.78 21.95 -19.72
C LEU A 326 -4.46 21.87 -18.95
N ASP A 327 -4.48 22.18 -17.66
CA ASP A 327 -3.32 22.22 -16.76
C ASP A 327 -3.51 21.28 -15.55
N GLU A 328 -2.40 20.92 -14.89
CA GLU A 328 -2.38 20.13 -13.66
C GLU A 328 -2.86 20.94 -12.44
N ASN A 329 -2.78 22.27 -12.48
CA ASN A 329 -3.32 23.10 -11.42
C ASN A 329 -4.82 23.36 -11.60
N THR A 330 -5.63 22.54 -10.94
CA THR A 330 -7.09 22.56 -11.06
C THR A 330 -7.80 23.23 -9.90
N LEU A 331 -7.04 23.76 -8.92
CA LEU A 331 -7.54 24.20 -7.62
C LEU A 331 -8.33 23.10 -6.89
N GLY A 332 -7.93 21.84 -7.11
CA GLY A 332 -8.54 20.64 -6.55
C GLY A 332 -9.89 20.25 -7.15
N ASN A 333 -10.34 20.93 -8.22
CA ASN A 333 -11.64 20.66 -8.83
C ASN A 333 -11.63 19.47 -9.79
N TRP A 334 -10.44 19.06 -10.23
CA TRP A 334 -10.24 17.89 -11.08
C TRP A 334 -8.92 17.20 -10.75
N ALA A 335 -8.91 15.88 -10.78
CA ALA A 335 -7.68 15.08 -10.80
C ALA A 335 -7.90 13.81 -11.61
N THR A 336 -6.82 13.21 -12.09
CA THR A 336 -6.90 11.99 -12.89
C THR A 336 -5.92 10.95 -12.39
N LEU A 337 -6.36 9.71 -12.29
CA LEU A 337 -5.54 8.55 -12.01
C LEU A 337 -5.59 7.60 -13.20
N ASP A 338 -4.44 7.37 -13.83
CA ASP A 338 -4.26 6.34 -14.85
C ASP A 338 -3.65 5.09 -14.23
N CYS A 339 -4.36 3.96 -14.32
CA CYS A 339 -3.90 2.65 -13.91
C CYS A 339 -3.49 1.86 -15.16
N VAL A 340 -2.21 1.89 -15.47
CA VAL A 340 -1.68 1.48 -16.78
C VAL A 340 -0.30 0.86 -16.65
N ASN A 341 -0.08 -0.24 -17.37
CA ASN A 341 1.18 -0.99 -17.38
C ASN A 341 1.73 -1.21 -15.95
N ASN A 342 3.00 -0.94 -15.73
CA ASN A 342 3.65 -0.96 -14.41
C ASN A 342 3.58 0.41 -13.68
N GLY A 343 2.75 1.33 -14.18
CA GLY A 343 2.58 2.68 -13.66
C GLY A 343 3.72 3.65 -13.96
N ILE A 344 4.82 3.21 -14.58
CA ILE A 344 6.00 4.07 -14.79
C ILE A 344 5.80 5.02 -15.97
N GLN A 345 5.14 4.54 -17.03
CA GLN A 345 4.93 5.32 -18.25
C GLN A 345 3.60 6.08 -18.17
N ARG A 346 3.69 7.41 -18.16
CA ARG A 346 2.52 8.29 -18.28
C ARG A 346 1.99 8.29 -19.71
N PRO A 347 0.69 8.06 -19.94
CA PRO A 347 0.09 8.19 -21.27
C PRO A 347 0.27 9.60 -21.85
N TRP A 348 0.47 9.70 -23.17
CA TRP A 348 0.60 10.99 -23.85
C TRP A 348 -0.64 11.87 -23.60
N LEU A 349 -0.44 13.17 -23.34
CA LEU A 349 -1.49 14.14 -22.95
C LEU A 349 -2.19 13.87 -21.61
N SER A 350 -1.90 12.76 -20.92
CA SER A 350 -2.41 12.60 -19.56
C SER A 350 -1.88 13.73 -18.67
N ARG A 351 -2.73 14.24 -17.79
CA ARG A 351 -2.41 15.11 -16.64
C ARG A 351 -2.63 14.39 -15.31
N GLY A 352 -2.76 13.08 -15.36
CA GLY A 352 -3.03 12.24 -14.22
C GLY A 352 -1.78 11.68 -13.55
N ALA A 353 -1.96 11.29 -12.30
CA ALA A 353 -1.05 10.38 -11.65
C ALA A 353 -1.07 9.03 -12.37
N THR A 354 0.07 8.33 -12.39
CA THR A 354 0.17 7.02 -13.06
C THR A 354 0.54 5.95 -12.04
N LEU A 355 -0.35 4.98 -11.85
CA LEU A 355 -0.16 3.79 -11.01
C LEU A 355 -0.24 2.52 -11.87
N PRO A 356 0.22 1.36 -11.37
CA PRO A 356 0.09 0.10 -12.10
C PRO A 356 -1.35 -0.21 -12.50
N ASN A 357 -1.50 -0.98 -13.57
CA ASN A 357 -2.80 -1.48 -13.98
C ASN A 357 -3.42 -2.32 -12.85
N MET A 358 -4.74 -2.19 -12.64
CA MET A 358 -5.47 -3.00 -11.67
C MET A 358 -5.65 -4.45 -12.13
N LEU A 359 -5.24 -4.79 -13.35
CA LEU A 359 -5.23 -6.16 -13.86
C LEU A 359 -3.87 -6.84 -13.62
N VAL A 360 -3.91 -8.09 -13.14
CA VAL A 360 -2.70 -8.90 -12.98
C VAL A 360 -2.62 -9.92 -14.11
N ASN A 361 -1.54 -9.84 -14.90
CA ASN A 361 -1.24 -10.76 -15.99
C ASN A 361 -0.01 -11.60 -15.62
N ILE A 362 -0.21 -12.89 -15.35
CA ILE A 362 0.86 -13.81 -14.93
C ILE A 362 0.73 -15.17 -15.61
N HIS A 363 1.80 -15.98 -15.60
CA HIS A 363 1.71 -17.40 -15.97
C HIS A 363 0.88 -18.14 -14.92
N ALA A 364 -0.21 -18.80 -15.33
CA ALA A 364 -1.05 -19.58 -14.43
C ALA A 364 -1.70 -20.76 -15.16
N GLY A 365 -1.56 -21.97 -14.59
CA GLY A 365 -1.97 -23.18 -15.29
C GLY A 365 -1.19 -23.34 -16.59
N LYS A 366 -1.89 -23.56 -17.71
CA LYS A 366 -1.28 -23.71 -19.05
C LYS A 366 -1.11 -22.38 -19.80
N ASP A 367 -1.68 -21.30 -19.29
CA ASP A 367 -1.78 -20.02 -19.97
C ASP A 367 -0.65 -19.08 -19.52
N ASN A 368 0.10 -18.52 -20.48
CA ASN A 368 1.18 -17.58 -20.21
C ASN A 368 1.15 -16.39 -21.19
N PRO A 369 0.61 -15.22 -20.81
CA PRO A 369 -0.03 -14.90 -19.52
C PRO A 369 -1.54 -15.19 -19.49
N ARG A 370 -2.09 -15.26 -18.27
CA ARG A 370 -3.53 -15.20 -17.96
C ARG A 370 -3.84 -13.97 -17.12
N SER A 371 -4.96 -13.32 -17.43
CA SER A 371 -5.46 -12.16 -16.69
C SER A 371 -6.32 -12.57 -15.51
N PHE A 372 -6.16 -11.85 -14.40
CA PHE A 372 -6.92 -12.07 -13.18
C PHE A 372 -7.54 -10.79 -12.64
N ALA A 373 -8.74 -10.95 -12.11
CA ALA A 373 -9.41 -9.94 -11.32
C ALA A 373 -8.69 -9.73 -9.98
N THR A 374 -8.70 -8.48 -9.52
CA THR A 374 -8.09 -8.07 -8.26
C THR A 374 -9.06 -7.22 -7.44
N ILE A 375 -8.72 -7.02 -6.18
CA ILE A 375 -9.39 -6.06 -5.30
C ILE A 375 -8.40 -4.95 -5.03
N ASN A 376 -8.84 -3.71 -5.22
CA ASN A 376 -7.98 -2.54 -5.14
C ASN A 376 -8.52 -1.54 -4.15
N THR A 377 -7.59 -0.76 -3.59
CA THR A 377 -7.90 0.40 -2.77
C THR A 377 -7.10 1.57 -3.29
N VAL A 378 -7.81 2.64 -3.65
CA VAL A 378 -7.23 3.91 -4.06
C VAL A 378 -7.37 4.91 -2.93
N GLU A 379 -6.25 5.47 -2.49
CA GLU A 379 -6.19 6.41 -1.36
C GLU A 379 -5.56 7.71 -1.81
N VAL A 380 -6.26 8.83 -1.59
CA VAL A 380 -5.73 10.18 -1.84
C VAL A 380 -5.30 10.78 -0.51
N ILE A 381 -4.03 11.15 -0.39
CA ILE A 381 -3.42 11.65 0.85
C ILE A 381 -2.49 12.82 0.52
N ASN A 382 -2.88 14.04 0.91
CA ASN A 382 -1.99 15.23 0.88
C ASN A 382 -1.25 15.39 -0.46
N GLY A 383 -2.01 15.34 -1.55
CA GLY A 383 -1.50 15.49 -2.91
C GLY A 383 -0.86 14.24 -3.52
N GLY A 384 -0.74 13.16 -2.75
CA GLY A 384 -0.42 11.83 -3.24
C GLY A 384 -1.68 11.02 -3.54
N VAL A 385 -1.57 10.10 -4.50
CA VAL A 385 -2.54 9.03 -4.75
C VAL A 385 -1.81 7.69 -4.75
N TYR A 386 -2.41 6.72 -4.08
CA TYR A 386 -1.80 5.44 -3.79
C TYR A 386 -2.73 4.30 -4.16
N LEU A 387 -2.14 3.18 -4.58
CA LEU A 387 -2.86 1.96 -4.94
C LEU A 387 -2.36 0.81 -4.07
N MET A 388 -3.27 0.17 -3.36
CA MET A 388 -3.06 -1.15 -2.76
C MET A 388 -3.84 -2.17 -3.58
N THR A 389 -3.18 -3.25 -3.97
CA THR A 389 -3.82 -4.37 -4.66
C THR A 389 -3.78 -5.60 -3.76
N ILE A 390 -4.92 -6.26 -3.65
CA ILE A 390 -5.12 -7.52 -2.93
C ILE A 390 -5.43 -8.59 -3.97
N GLN A 391 -4.73 -9.72 -3.83
CA GLN A 391 -4.81 -10.82 -4.77
C GLN A 391 -5.58 -11.99 -4.18
N ARG A 392 -6.33 -12.66 -5.06
CA ARG A 392 -6.86 -14.00 -4.83
C ARG A 392 -5.85 -15.04 -5.29
N LYS A 393 -5.85 -16.22 -4.68
CA LYS A 393 -4.95 -17.30 -5.08
C LYS A 393 -5.18 -17.71 -6.55
N TYR A 394 -4.09 -17.85 -7.31
CA TYR A 394 -4.12 -18.30 -8.70
C TYR A 394 -3.65 -19.75 -8.87
N PRO A 395 -4.05 -20.45 -9.94
CA PRO A 395 -3.48 -21.74 -10.30
C PRO A 395 -1.96 -21.65 -10.49
N LYS A 396 -1.22 -22.64 -9.98
CA LYS A 396 0.24 -22.71 -10.19
C LYS A 396 0.55 -22.86 -11.69
N PRO A 397 1.65 -22.29 -12.20
CA PRO A 397 2.13 -22.52 -13.56
C PRO A 397 2.37 -24.01 -13.87
N ILE A 398 2.09 -24.43 -15.09
CA ILE A 398 2.42 -25.74 -15.66
C ILE A 398 3.40 -25.48 -16.80
N TYR A 399 4.67 -25.82 -16.60
CA TYR A 399 5.76 -25.61 -17.56
C TYR A 399 5.91 -26.74 -18.57
#